data_AF-L5LSE6-F1
#
_entry.id   AF-L5LSE6-F1
#
_cell.length_a   1.000
_cell.length_b   1.000
_cell.length_c   1.000
_cell.angle_alpha   90.00
_cell.angle_beta   90.00
_cell.angle_gamma   90.00
#
_symmetry.space_group_name_H-M   'P 1'
#
loop_
_entity.id
_entity.type
_entity.pdbx_description
1 polymer ?
#
loop_
_entity_poly.entity_id
_entity_poly.type
_entity_poly.pdbx_seq_one_letter_code
_entity_poly.pdbx_strand_id
1 'polypeptide(L)'
;MVGRLTNRTYRKRIDSYVKRQIEDMDDHRPFFTYWLTFVHSLVTILAVCIYGIAPVGFSQHETVDSVLRNRGVYENVKYVQQENFWIGPSSEALIHLGAKFSPCMRQDPQVDSFIRAAREREKHSACCVRNDRSGCVQTSEEECSSTLAVWVKWPSHPSAPDLAGHKRQFGSVCHQDPRVCDEPSSEDPHEWPDDITKWPICTKSSAGNHTNHPHMDCAITGRPCCIGTKGRCEITSREYCDFMRGYFHEEATLCSQVHCMDDVCGLLPFLNPEVPDQFYRLWLSLFLHAGQVTPDGPRRVGILHCLVSVCFQMTVLRDLEKLAGWHRIAIIYLLSGITGNLASAIFLPYRAEVGPAGSQFGILACLFVELFQSWQILARPWRAFFKLLAVVLFLFTFGLLPWIDNFAHISGFISGLFLSFAFLPYISFGRFDLYRKRCQIIVFQAVFLGLLAGLVVLFYFYPVRCEWCEFLTCIPFTDKFCEKYELDAQLH
;
A
#
# COMPACT_ATOMS: atom_id res chain seq x y z
N MET A 1 -6.96 14.59 -34.56
CA MET A 1 -8.26 14.41 -33.86
C MET A 1 -8.55 12.93 -33.58
N VAL A 2 -9.10 12.63 -32.40
CA VAL A 2 -9.55 11.30 -31.84
C VAL A 2 -10.47 10.48 -32.78
N GLY A 3 -10.86 11.05 -33.92
CA GLY A 3 -11.72 10.44 -34.94
C GLY A 3 -11.16 9.20 -35.64
N ARG A 4 -9.83 8.93 -35.62
CA ARG A 4 -9.29 7.68 -36.20
C ARG A 4 -9.66 6.44 -35.39
N LEU A 5 -9.67 6.51 -34.06
CA LEU A 5 -10.03 5.37 -33.20
C LEU A 5 -11.54 5.10 -33.17
N THR A 6 -12.35 6.16 -33.31
CA THR A 6 -13.82 6.08 -33.17
C THR A 6 -14.57 6.09 -34.51
N ASN A 7 -13.87 6.23 -35.64
CA ASN A 7 -14.40 6.29 -37.00
C ASN A 7 -15.65 7.19 -37.10
N ARG A 8 -15.56 8.39 -36.53
CA ARG A 8 -16.69 9.34 -36.42
C ARG A 8 -16.81 10.17 -37.70
N THR A 9 -18.02 10.27 -38.23
CA THR A 9 -18.36 11.15 -39.35
C THR A 9 -19.07 12.42 -38.85
N TYR A 10 -18.59 13.57 -39.32
CA TYR A 10 -19.18 14.87 -39.06
C TYR A 10 -20.39 15.13 -39.98
N ARG A 11 -21.34 15.98 -39.55
CA ARG A 11 -22.47 16.39 -40.39
C ARG A 11 -21.99 17.18 -41.62
N LYS A 12 -22.64 16.99 -42.77
CA LYS A 12 -22.28 17.66 -44.03
C LYS A 12 -22.51 19.18 -44.03
N ARG A 13 -23.39 19.70 -43.16
CA ARG A 13 -23.62 21.15 -42.94
C ARG A 13 -23.18 21.49 -41.52
N ILE A 14 -22.10 22.25 -41.40
CA ILE A 14 -21.60 22.85 -40.15
C ILE A 14 -21.49 24.35 -40.39
N ASP A 15 -21.84 25.15 -39.38
CA ASP A 15 -21.73 26.60 -39.47
C ASP A 15 -20.27 27.05 -39.71
N SER A 16 -20.08 28.10 -40.50
CA SER A 16 -18.76 28.54 -40.95
C SER A 16 -17.86 29.04 -39.81
N TYR A 17 -18.45 29.63 -38.77
CA TYR A 17 -17.76 30.06 -37.56
C TYR A 17 -17.22 28.85 -36.78
N VAL A 18 -18.05 27.82 -36.64
CA VAL A 18 -17.69 26.56 -35.96
C VAL A 18 -16.63 25.80 -36.74
N LYS A 19 -16.73 25.80 -38.08
CA LYS A 19 -15.73 25.17 -38.96
C LYS A 19 -14.36 25.81 -38.79
N ARG A 20 -14.28 27.15 -38.74
CA ARG A 20 -13.03 27.87 -38.47
C ARG A 20 -12.45 27.53 -37.10
N GLN A 21 -13.27 27.45 -36.04
CA GLN A 21 -12.78 27.05 -34.71
C GLN A 21 -12.20 25.63 -34.67
N ILE A 22 -12.74 24.71 -35.46
CA ILE A 22 -12.22 23.33 -35.56
C ILE A 22 -10.91 23.29 -36.37
N GLU A 23 -10.79 24.11 -37.41
CA GLU A 23 -9.59 24.23 -38.25
C GLU A 23 -8.45 24.98 -37.54
N ASP A 24 -8.77 25.89 -36.62
CA ASP A 24 -7.83 26.69 -35.81
C ASP A 24 -7.41 25.98 -34.51
N MET A 25 -7.91 24.76 -34.26
CA MET A 25 -7.56 24.01 -33.08
C MET A 25 -6.19 23.35 -33.27
N ASP A 26 -5.15 23.98 -32.72
CA ASP A 26 -3.75 23.53 -32.83
C ASP A 26 -3.58 22.07 -32.36
N ASP A 27 -2.91 21.25 -33.19
CA ASP A 27 -2.45 19.93 -32.78
C ASP A 27 -1.28 20.10 -31.78
N HIS A 28 -1.57 19.86 -30.51
CA HIS A 28 -0.57 19.97 -29.45
C HIS A 28 0.42 18.78 -29.50
N ARG A 29 1.67 19.00 -29.08
CA ARG A 29 2.65 17.90 -28.94
C ARG A 29 2.36 17.10 -27.66
N PRO A 30 2.31 15.76 -27.72
CA PRO A 30 1.90 14.93 -26.58
C PRO A 30 3.07 14.64 -25.61
N PHE A 31 3.63 15.68 -25.00
CA PHE A 31 4.77 15.59 -24.08
C PHE A 31 4.46 14.79 -22.81
N PHE A 32 3.29 15.00 -22.21
CA PHE A 32 2.89 14.34 -20.97
C PHE A 32 2.74 12.83 -21.18
N THR A 33 2.10 12.40 -22.28
CA THR A 33 1.95 10.97 -22.59
C THR A 33 3.30 10.28 -22.75
N TYR A 34 4.25 10.91 -23.46
CA TYR A 34 5.58 10.33 -23.65
C TYR A 34 6.37 10.27 -22.35
N TRP A 35 6.35 11.35 -21.55
CA TRP A 35 6.98 11.39 -20.24
C TRP A 35 6.42 10.31 -19.31
N LEU A 36 5.09 10.21 -19.23
CA LEU A 36 4.39 9.24 -18.39
C LEU A 36 4.69 7.79 -18.81
N THR A 37 4.67 7.52 -20.11
CA THR A 37 5.01 6.20 -20.67
C THR A 37 6.45 5.80 -20.30
N PHE A 38 7.38 6.75 -20.39
CA PHE A 38 8.77 6.55 -20.01
C PHE A 38 8.91 6.27 -18.51
N VAL A 39 8.28 7.07 -17.65
CA VAL A 39 8.32 6.88 -16.19
C VAL A 39 7.74 5.52 -15.80
N HIS A 40 6.58 5.15 -16.30
CA HIS A 40 5.97 3.83 -16.01
C HIS A 40 6.87 2.68 -16.43
N SER A 41 7.45 2.76 -17.63
CA SER A 41 8.35 1.73 -18.13
C SER A 41 9.60 1.61 -17.25
N LEU A 42 10.22 2.74 -16.91
CA LEU A 42 11.42 2.78 -16.08
C LEU A 42 11.17 2.25 -14.67
N VAL A 43 10.14 2.76 -13.99
CA VAL A 43 9.79 2.37 -12.62
C VAL A 43 9.43 0.88 -12.56
N THR A 44 8.67 0.38 -13.54
CA THR A 44 8.34 -1.05 -13.60
C THR A 44 9.59 -1.91 -13.77
N ILE A 45 10.51 -1.52 -14.65
CA ILE A 45 11.77 -2.27 -14.84
C ILE A 45 12.57 -2.30 -13.54
N LEU A 46 12.74 -1.15 -12.87
CA LEU A 46 13.48 -1.07 -11.61
C LEU A 46 12.84 -1.90 -10.50
N ALA A 47 11.52 -1.80 -10.33
CA ALA A 47 10.79 -2.55 -9.30
C ALA A 47 11.02 -4.06 -9.43
N VAL A 48 10.98 -4.58 -10.66
CA VAL A 48 11.14 -6.02 -10.90
C VAL A 48 12.59 -6.46 -10.79
N CYS A 49 13.55 -5.63 -11.24
CA CYS A 49 14.95 -5.94 -11.10
C CYS A 49 15.40 -6.03 -9.63
N ILE A 50 14.76 -5.26 -8.73
CA ILE A 50 15.13 -5.21 -7.31
C ILE A 50 14.38 -6.27 -6.49
N TYR A 51 13.06 -6.39 -6.66
CA TYR A 51 12.21 -7.22 -5.80
C TYR A 51 11.82 -8.57 -6.40
N GLY A 52 12.17 -8.83 -7.66
CA GLY A 52 11.80 -10.04 -8.37
C GLY A 52 10.30 -10.15 -8.68
N ILE A 53 9.84 -11.37 -8.91
CA ILE A 53 8.47 -11.68 -9.35
C ILE A 53 7.84 -12.65 -8.35
N ALA A 54 6.62 -12.37 -7.93
CA ALA A 54 5.77 -13.29 -7.18
C ALA A 54 5.27 -14.44 -8.09
N PRO A 55 4.89 -15.59 -7.51
CA PRO A 55 4.31 -16.69 -8.28
C PRO A 55 3.08 -16.23 -9.07
N VAL A 56 2.94 -16.75 -10.29
CA VAL A 56 1.89 -16.34 -11.24
C VAL A 56 0.69 -17.25 -11.08
N GLY A 57 -0.48 -16.65 -10.84
CA GLY A 57 -1.73 -17.38 -10.66
C GLY A 57 -2.81 -16.52 -10.02
N PHE A 58 -3.87 -17.18 -9.58
CA PHE A 58 -5.08 -16.56 -8.99
C PHE A 58 -5.35 -17.05 -7.57
N SER A 59 -4.47 -17.88 -7.02
CA SER A 59 -4.64 -18.56 -5.74
C SER A 59 -3.51 -18.19 -4.76
N GLN A 60 -3.44 -18.89 -3.64
CA GLN A 60 -2.34 -18.77 -2.69
C GLN A 60 -1.24 -19.77 -3.03
N HIS A 61 0.01 -19.31 -3.00
CA HIS A 61 1.19 -20.14 -3.13
C HIS A 61 1.79 -20.38 -1.74
N GLU A 62 1.88 -21.65 -1.35
CA GLU A 62 2.45 -22.07 -0.07
C GLU A 62 3.87 -22.59 -0.27
N THR A 63 4.82 -22.09 0.51
CA THR A 63 6.19 -22.60 0.61
C THR A 63 6.36 -23.22 1.98
N VAL A 64 6.84 -24.46 2.04
CA VAL A 64 7.06 -25.19 3.29
C VAL A 64 8.54 -25.56 3.39
N ASP A 65 9.16 -25.25 4.53
CA ASP A 65 10.54 -25.63 4.81
C ASP A 65 10.73 -25.92 6.31
N SER A 66 11.82 -26.61 6.64
CA SER A 66 12.19 -26.92 8.02
C SER A 66 13.19 -25.89 8.52
N VAL A 67 12.77 -25.01 9.42
CA VAL A 67 13.61 -23.89 9.89
C VAL A 67 13.84 -23.99 11.39
N LEU A 68 15.04 -23.60 11.84
CA LEU A 68 15.36 -23.54 13.26
C LEU A 68 14.54 -22.44 13.92
N ARG A 69 13.72 -22.76 14.93
CA ARG A 69 12.97 -21.76 15.70
C ARG A 69 13.77 -21.28 16.91
N ASN A 70 13.32 -20.21 17.55
CA ASN A 70 13.90 -19.65 18.77
C ASN A 70 14.02 -20.67 19.94
N ARG A 71 13.27 -21.78 19.89
CA ARG A 71 13.35 -22.95 20.79
C ARG A 71 14.51 -23.92 20.49
N GLY A 72 15.34 -23.63 19.49
CA GLY A 72 16.49 -24.47 19.14
C GLY A 72 16.09 -25.83 18.55
N VAL A 73 14.87 -25.91 18.01
CA VAL A 73 14.31 -27.10 17.35
C VAL A 73 13.89 -26.69 15.94
N TYR A 74 14.11 -27.58 14.97
CA TYR A 74 13.62 -27.42 13.61
C TYR A 74 12.13 -27.71 13.54
N GLU A 75 11.36 -26.77 13.01
CA GLU A 75 9.91 -26.91 12.81
C GLU A 75 9.59 -26.73 11.33
N ASN A 76 8.63 -27.50 10.82
CA ASN A 76 8.12 -27.33 9.47
C ASN A 76 7.15 -26.14 9.47
N VAL A 77 7.57 -25.05 8.84
CA VAL A 77 6.81 -23.80 8.78
C VAL A 77 6.29 -23.57 7.38
N LYS A 78 5.11 -22.94 7.29
CA LYS A 78 4.47 -22.58 6.02
C LYS A 78 4.50 -21.06 5.84
N TYR A 79 5.03 -20.59 4.71
CA TYR A 79 4.88 -19.22 4.25
C TYR A 79 3.86 -19.19 3.11
N VAL A 80 2.87 -18.32 3.23
CA VAL A 80 1.75 -18.20 2.29
C VAL A 80 1.81 -16.84 1.63
N GLN A 81 1.93 -16.80 0.31
CA GLN A 81 1.89 -15.57 -0.48
C GLN A 81 0.81 -15.64 -1.56
N GLN A 82 0.15 -14.52 -1.80
CA GLN A 82 -0.83 -14.42 -2.89
C GLN A 82 -0.13 -14.44 -4.25
N GLU A 83 -0.67 -15.25 -5.17
CA GLU A 83 -0.22 -15.25 -6.55
C GLU A 83 -0.65 -13.97 -7.25
N ASN A 84 0.23 -13.46 -8.13
CA ASN A 84 -0.01 -12.23 -8.87
C ASN A 84 -0.25 -12.56 -10.34
N PHE A 85 -1.51 -12.59 -10.76
CA PHE A 85 -1.87 -12.80 -12.18
C PHE A 85 -1.32 -11.72 -13.10
N TRP A 86 -1.12 -10.50 -12.61
CA TRP A 86 -0.53 -9.42 -13.39
C TRP A 86 0.97 -9.60 -13.65
N ILE A 87 1.56 -10.67 -13.11
CA ILE A 87 2.96 -11.06 -13.24
C ILE A 87 3.82 -9.91 -12.73
N GLY A 88 3.96 -9.85 -11.40
CA GLY A 88 4.45 -8.69 -10.65
C GLY A 88 5.27 -9.03 -9.41
N PRO A 89 5.92 -8.05 -8.77
CA PRO A 89 6.38 -8.19 -7.40
C PRO A 89 5.23 -8.60 -6.46
N SER A 90 5.58 -9.08 -5.27
CA SER A 90 4.60 -9.41 -4.23
C SER A 90 3.87 -8.16 -3.72
N SER A 91 2.68 -8.35 -3.13
CA SER A 91 1.93 -7.27 -2.47
C SER A 91 2.79 -6.54 -1.43
N GLU A 92 3.56 -7.28 -0.63
CA GLU A 92 4.49 -6.75 0.37
C GLU A 92 5.56 -5.84 -0.26
N ALA A 93 6.18 -6.28 -1.35
CA ALA A 93 7.15 -5.46 -2.08
C ALA A 93 6.51 -4.20 -2.69
N LEU A 94 5.28 -4.30 -3.19
CA LEU A 94 4.55 -3.14 -3.72
C LEU A 94 4.19 -2.14 -2.61
N ILE A 95 3.79 -2.60 -1.43
CA ILE A 95 3.57 -1.74 -0.25
C ILE A 95 4.88 -1.02 0.08
N HIS A 96 6.00 -1.75 0.17
CA HIS A 96 7.31 -1.17 0.45
C HIS A 96 7.74 -0.11 -0.59
N LEU A 97 7.31 -0.27 -1.85
CA LEU A 97 7.58 0.65 -2.96
C LEU A 97 6.65 1.88 -3.02
N GLY A 98 5.64 1.98 -2.15
CA GLY A 98 4.72 3.12 -2.13
C GLY A 98 3.34 2.85 -2.76
N ALA A 99 2.91 1.59 -2.85
CA ALA A 99 1.54 1.27 -3.23
C ALA A 99 0.51 1.95 -2.32
N LYS A 100 -0.72 2.13 -2.83
CA LYS A 100 -1.84 2.57 -2.00
C LYS A 100 -2.07 1.51 -0.94
N PHE A 101 -1.92 1.87 0.33
CA PHE A 101 -2.20 1.01 1.48
C PHE A 101 -2.56 1.89 2.68
N SER A 102 -3.80 1.78 3.17
CA SER A 102 -4.34 2.74 4.15
C SER A 102 -3.62 2.73 5.50
N PRO A 103 -3.20 1.58 6.06
CA PRO A 103 -2.42 1.56 7.30
C PRO A 103 -1.09 2.33 7.26
N CYS A 104 -0.51 2.58 6.08
CA CYS A 104 0.68 3.42 5.95
C CYS A 104 0.38 4.92 5.84
N MET A 105 -0.86 5.28 5.49
CA MET A 105 -1.27 6.67 5.27
C MET A 105 -1.98 7.29 6.47
N ARG A 106 -2.59 6.47 7.33
CA ARG A 106 -3.27 6.92 8.55
C ARG A 106 -3.27 5.81 9.60
N GLN A 107 -3.45 6.19 10.86
CA GLN A 107 -3.68 5.23 11.94
C GLN A 107 -4.95 4.41 11.69
N ASP A 108 -4.80 3.10 11.66
CA ASP A 108 -5.90 2.15 11.47
C ASP A 108 -6.29 1.51 12.81
N PRO A 109 -7.58 1.52 13.21
CA PRO A 109 -8.01 0.98 14.50
C PRO A 109 -7.74 -0.53 14.68
N GLN A 110 -7.68 -1.31 13.61
CA GLN A 110 -7.46 -2.76 13.68
C GLN A 110 -5.97 -3.08 13.81
N VAL A 111 -5.11 -2.29 13.15
CA VAL A 111 -3.65 -2.40 13.32
C VAL A 111 -3.22 -1.87 14.70
N ASP A 112 -3.76 -0.72 15.13
CA ASP A 112 -3.48 -0.15 16.45
C ASP A 112 -3.91 -1.07 17.59
N SER A 113 -5.11 -1.68 17.51
CA SER A 113 -5.55 -2.66 18.53
C SER A 113 -4.69 -3.91 18.56
N PHE A 114 -4.23 -4.39 17.39
CA PHE A 114 -3.32 -5.51 17.28
C PHE A 114 -1.94 -5.21 17.92
N ILE A 115 -1.37 -4.03 17.63
CA ILE A 115 -0.10 -3.59 18.23
C ILE A 115 -0.24 -3.43 19.74
N ARG A 116 -1.33 -2.82 20.23
CA ARG A 116 -1.58 -2.69 21.67
C ARG A 116 -1.71 -4.04 22.36
N ALA A 117 -2.45 -4.98 21.77
CA ALA A 117 -2.57 -6.33 22.31
C ALA A 117 -1.21 -7.06 22.35
N ALA A 118 -0.36 -6.85 21.35
CA ALA A 118 1.00 -7.40 21.35
C ALA A 118 1.88 -6.79 22.44
N ARG A 119 1.83 -5.45 22.62
CA ARG A 119 2.54 -4.74 23.71
C ARG A 119 2.08 -5.23 25.08
N GLU A 120 0.78 -5.42 25.30
CA GLU A 120 0.27 -5.95 26.58
C GLU A 120 0.75 -7.39 26.85
N ARG A 121 0.82 -8.26 25.84
CA ARG A 121 1.42 -9.59 26.00
C ARG A 121 2.91 -9.51 26.31
N GLU A 122 3.64 -8.65 25.60
CA GLU A 122 5.07 -8.44 25.82
C GLU A 122 5.36 -7.93 27.22
N LYS A 123 4.57 -6.99 27.75
CA LYS A 123 4.70 -6.48 29.12
C LYS A 123 4.75 -7.59 30.18
N HIS A 124 4.00 -8.67 29.95
CA HIS A 124 3.97 -9.84 30.83
C HIS A 124 5.01 -10.92 30.50
N SER A 125 5.80 -10.77 29.43
CA SER A 125 6.89 -11.70 29.10
C SER A 125 8.06 -11.63 30.08
N ALA A 126 8.93 -12.63 30.04
CA ALA A 126 10.20 -12.68 30.77
C ALA A 126 11.27 -13.45 30.01
N CYS A 127 12.53 -13.34 30.44
CA CYS A 127 13.60 -14.11 29.85
C CYS A 127 13.53 -15.60 30.26
N CYS A 128 13.37 -16.48 29.28
CA CYS A 128 13.43 -17.93 29.45
C CYS A 128 14.88 -18.39 29.20
N VAL A 129 15.57 -18.79 30.26
CA VAL A 129 17.00 -19.17 30.23
C VAL A 129 17.12 -20.68 30.31
N ARG A 130 17.78 -21.31 29.32
CA ARG A 130 17.88 -22.77 29.27
C ARG A 130 18.99 -23.31 30.19
N ASN A 131 18.71 -24.44 30.82
CA ASN A 131 19.59 -25.05 31.81
C ASN A 131 20.90 -25.60 31.20
N ASP A 132 20.88 -25.97 29.92
CA ASP A 132 22.01 -26.52 29.17
C ASP A 132 22.95 -25.44 28.59
N ARG A 133 22.70 -24.15 28.89
CA ARG A 133 23.42 -22.99 28.33
C ARG A 133 23.32 -22.87 26.81
N SER A 134 22.34 -23.52 26.16
CA SER A 134 22.08 -23.35 24.73
C SER A 134 21.53 -21.98 24.36
N GLY A 135 21.11 -21.19 25.37
CA GLY A 135 20.80 -19.77 25.23
C GLY A 135 19.52 -19.36 25.96
N CYS A 136 19.00 -18.21 25.59
CA CYS A 136 17.79 -17.63 26.18
C CYS A 136 16.96 -16.86 25.15
N VAL A 137 15.66 -16.75 25.43
CA VAL A 137 14.70 -16.03 24.59
C VAL A 137 13.64 -15.35 25.46
N GLN A 138 13.22 -14.16 25.04
CA GLN A 138 12.12 -13.45 25.67
C GLN A 138 10.79 -14.09 25.26
N THR A 139 10.01 -14.59 26.22
CA THR A 139 8.74 -15.26 25.92
C THR A 139 7.78 -15.29 27.13
N SER A 140 6.56 -15.79 26.93
CA SER A 140 5.57 -16.04 27.98
C SER A 140 5.92 -17.27 28.82
N GLU A 141 5.25 -17.42 29.97
CA GLU A 141 5.44 -18.59 30.84
C GLU A 141 5.05 -19.91 30.15
N GLU A 142 3.95 -19.89 29.39
CA GLU A 142 3.40 -21.07 28.70
C GLU A 142 4.35 -21.62 27.63
N GLU A 143 5.14 -20.75 27.00
CA GLU A 143 6.10 -21.12 25.98
C GLU A 143 7.48 -21.50 26.54
N CYS A 144 7.76 -21.17 27.82
CA CYS A 144 9.00 -21.52 28.48
C CYS A 144 8.92 -22.93 29.08
N SER A 145 9.89 -23.79 28.74
CA SER A 145 9.91 -25.16 29.27
C SER A 145 10.07 -25.18 30.79
N SER A 146 9.11 -25.78 31.50
CA SER A 146 9.15 -25.92 32.96
C SER A 146 10.22 -26.89 33.48
N THR A 147 10.79 -27.73 32.62
CA THR A 147 11.78 -28.76 32.98
C THR A 147 13.20 -28.44 32.47
N LEU A 148 13.31 -27.81 31.29
CA LEU A 148 14.58 -27.56 30.62
C LEU A 148 15.05 -26.10 30.71
N ALA A 149 14.22 -25.21 31.25
CA ALA A 149 14.54 -23.79 31.36
C ALA A 149 14.06 -23.20 32.70
N VAL A 150 14.60 -22.03 33.02
CA VAL A 150 14.16 -21.18 34.13
C VAL A 150 13.54 -19.93 33.54
N TRP A 151 12.28 -19.67 33.87
CA TRP A 151 11.59 -18.45 33.50
C TRP A 151 11.89 -17.36 34.52
N VAL A 152 12.79 -16.44 34.18
CA VAL A 152 13.32 -15.41 35.09
C VAL A 152 12.32 -14.25 35.20
N LYS A 153 11.20 -14.44 35.88
CA LYS A 153 10.14 -13.42 36.02
C LYS A 153 10.27 -12.60 37.30
N TRP A 154 10.20 -11.28 37.20
CA TRP A 154 10.09 -10.36 38.35
C TRP A 154 8.61 -10.12 38.70
N PRO A 155 8.27 -9.88 39.99
CA PRO A 155 9.16 -9.77 41.15
C PRO A 155 9.54 -11.12 41.80
N SER A 156 8.99 -12.23 41.29
CA SER A 156 9.10 -13.56 41.90
C SER A 156 10.54 -14.09 41.97
N HIS A 157 11.35 -13.81 40.96
CA HIS A 157 12.73 -14.26 40.90
C HIS A 157 13.66 -13.40 41.79
N PRO A 158 14.64 -13.99 42.50
CA PRO A 158 15.55 -13.25 43.40
C PRO A 158 16.38 -12.15 42.73
N SER A 159 16.55 -12.19 41.40
CA SER A 159 17.29 -11.18 40.63
C SER A 159 16.54 -9.86 40.41
N ALA A 160 15.30 -9.77 40.87
CA ALA A 160 14.44 -8.60 40.71
C ALA A 160 15.06 -7.34 41.34
N PRO A 161 15.30 -6.27 40.55
CA PRO A 161 15.79 -5.00 41.06
C PRO A 161 14.66 -4.20 41.72
N ASP A 162 15.05 -3.26 42.58
CA ASP A 162 14.16 -2.26 43.15
C ASP A 162 14.07 -1.03 42.24
N LEU A 163 12.91 -0.39 42.22
CA LEU A 163 12.58 0.86 41.57
C LEU A 163 11.88 1.75 42.61
N ALA A 164 12.46 2.91 42.93
CA ALA A 164 11.95 3.82 43.96
C ALA A 164 11.59 3.14 45.31
N GLY A 165 12.39 2.14 45.72
CA GLY A 165 12.20 1.41 46.98
C GLY A 165 11.22 0.23 46.94
N HIS A 166 10.65 -0.10 45.77
CA HIS A 166 9.78 -1.25 45.56
C HIS A 166 10.34 -2.18 44.47
N LYS A 167 10.18 -3.49 44.62
CA LYS A 167 10.56 -4.44 43.56
C LYS A 167 9.79 -4.18 42.28
N ARG A 168 10.49 -4.19 41.14
CA ARG A 168 9.87 -4.12 39.81
C ARG A 168 8.86 -5.24 39.59
N GLN A 169 7.71 -4.91 39.02
CA GLN A 169 6.60 -5.86 38.81
C GLN A 169 6.66 -6.53 37.43
N PHE A 170 7.30 -5.88 36.46
CA PHE A 170 7.50 -6.41 35.11
C PHE A 170 9.00 -6.57 34.80
N GLY A 171 9.34 -7.47 33.88
CA GLY A 171 10.73 -7.90 33.60
C GLY A 171 11.01 -9.33 34.08
N SER A 172 12.13 -10.00 33.81
CA SER A 172 13.38 -9.65 33.13
C SER A 172 13.29 -9.53 31.60
N VAL A 173 14.25 -8.82 31.00
CA VAL A 173 14.47 -8.79 29.54
C VAL A 173 15.76 -9.54 29.25
N CYS A 174 15.75 -10.47 28.29
CA CYS A 174 16.98 -11.16 27.90
C CYS A 174 18.04 -10.17 27.42
N HIS A 175 19.22 -10.22 28.02
CA HIS A 175 20.40 -9.44 27.69
C HIS A 175 20.21 -7.91 27.82
N GLN A 176 19.20 -7.48 28.57
CA GLN A 176 18.99 -6.08 28.88
C GLN A 176 18.53 -5.90 30.34
N ASP A 177 19.29 -5.12 31.10
CA ASP A 177 18.98 -4.79 32.49
C ASP A 177 19.36 -3.33 32.77
N PRO A 178 18.47 -2.52 33.39
CA PRO A 178 18.72 -1.11 33.65
C PRO A 178 19.96 -0.86 34.52
N ARG A 179 20.39 -1.83 35.33
CA ARG A 179 21.56 -1.70 36.22
C ARG A 179 22.92 -1.74 35.50
N VAL A 180 22.96 -2.25 34.28
CA VAL A 180 24.21 -2.50 33.54
C VAL A 180 24.26 -1.81 32.18
N CYS A 181 23.19 -1.12 31.80
CA CYS A 181 23.15 -0.34 30.57
C CYS A 181 23.76 1.05 30.78
N ASP A 182 24.81 1.37 30.03
CA ASP A 182 25.47 2.68 30.11
C ASP A 182 24.78 3.72 29.23
N GLU A 183 24.29 3.29 28.05
CA GLU A 183 23.69 4.18 27.06
C GLU A 183 22.37 3.57 26.52
N PRO A 184 21.20 4.18 26.82
CA PRO A 184 20.97 5.24 27.82
C PRO A 184 20.98 4.70 29.26
N SER A 185 21.73 5.32 30.17
CA SER A 185 21.76 4.93 31.59
C SER A 185 20.41 5.13 32.28
N SER A 186 20.00 4.17 33.12
CA SER A 186 18.80 4.27 33.95
C SER A 186 19.13 4.89 35.32
N GLU A 187 19.24 6.21 35.38
CA GLU A 187 19.59 6.97 36.60
C GLU A 187 18.58 8.10 36.84
N ASP A 188 18.37 8.52 38.09
CA ASP A 188 17.51 9.67 38.44
C ASP A 188 17.98 10.96 37.72
N PRO A 189 17.09 11.75 37.08
CA PRO A 189 15.62 11.70 37.05
C PRO A 189 15.03 10.91 35.85
N HIS A 190 15.84 10.16 35.12
CA HIS A 190 15.48 9.43 33.90
C HIS A 190 15.59 7.90 34.09
N GLU A 191 15.16 7.40 35.25
CA GLU A 191 15.08 5.96 35.50
C GLU A 191 14.09 5.30 34.53
N TRP A 192 14.45 4.12 34.04
CA TRP A 192 13.57 3.37 33.14
C TRP A 192 12.32 2.94 33.90
N PRO A 193 11.11 3.13 33.34
CA PRO A 193 9.86 2.82 34.01
C PRO A 193 9.72 1.31 34.29
N ASP A 194 8.81 0.93 35.20
CA ASP A 194 8.53 -0.48 35.49
C ASP A 194 7.98 -1.23 34.26
N ASP A 195 7.27 -0.52 33.38
CA ASP A 195 6.74 -1.06 32.13
C ASP A 195 7.85 -1.31 31.10
N ILE A 196 8.21 -2.58 30.89
CA ILE A 196 9.27 -2.99 29.95
C ILE A 196 9.00 -2.59 28.50
N THR A 197 7.73 -2.35 28.14
CA THR A 197 7.38 -1.91 26.77
C THR A 197 7.81 -0.48 26.45
N LYS A 198 8.26 0.27 27.46
CA LYS A 198 8.75 1.64 27.32
C LYS A 198 10.27 1.73 27.46
N TRP A 199 10.95 0.59 27.55
CA TRP A 199 12.40 0.57 27.70
C TRP A 199 13.08 0.94 26.38
N PRO A 200 14.06 1.84 26.39
CA PRO A 200 14.85 2.15 25.20
C PRO A 200 15.75 0.97 24.82
N ILE A 201 16.33 0.99 23.63
CA ILE A 201 17.38 0.02 23.24
C ILE A 201 18.66 0.35 24.03
N CYS A 202 19.24 -0.67 24.66
CA CYS A 202 20.56 -0.53 25.28
C CYS A 202 21.66 -0.65 24.21
N THR A 203 22.26 0.46 23.80
CA THR A 203 23.29 0.47 22.75
C THR A 203 24.67 0.11 23.29
N LYS A 204 24.93 0.42 24.55
CA LYS A 204 26.19 0.14 25.23
C LYS A 204 25.95 -0.38 26.64
N SER A 205 26.55 -1.51 26.91
CA SER A 205 26.46 -2.20 28.20
C SER A 205 27.85 -2.43 28.76
N SER A 206 28.03 -2.10 30.04
CA SER A 206 29.24 -2.44 30.81
C SER A 206 29.18 -3.87 31.37
N ALA A 207 28.14 -4.65 31.02
CA ALA A 207 28.04 -6.05 31.39
C ALA A 207 29.24 -6.84 30.84
N GLY A 208 30.13 -7.27 31.73
CA GLY A 208 31.12 -8.31 31.42
C GLY A 208 30.44 -9.68 31.21
N ASN A 209 31.21 -10.71 30.89
CA ASN A 209 30.70 -12.08 30.67
C ASN A 209 29.98 -12.73 31.87
N HIS A 210 30.03 -12.11 33.06
CA HIS A 210 29.47 -12.65 34.30
C HIS A 210 28.91 -11.54 35.19
N THR A 211 27.66 -11.17 34.95
CA THR A 211 26.90 -10.20 35.75
C THR A 211 26.24 -10.84 36.98
N ASN A 212 26.30 -12.17 37.12
CA ASN A 212 25.55 -12.97 38.10
C ASN A 212 24.02 -12.84 37.93
N HIS A 213 23.59 -12.45 36.73
CA HIS A 213 22.19 -12.32 36.36
C HIS A 213 21.90 -13.32 35.24
N PRO A 214 21.08 -14.37 35.49
CA PRO A 214 20.85 -15.42 34.50
C PRO A 214 20.32 -14.92 33.16
N HIS A 215 19.51 -13.86 33.17
CA HIS A 215 18.95 -13.24 31.96
C HIS A 215 19.95 -12.41 31.17
N MET A 216 21.11 -12.06 31.76
CA MET A 216 22.19 -11.30 31.09
C MET A 216 23.32 -12.22 30.60
N ASP A 217 23.62 -13.28 31.35
CA ASP A 217 24.77 -14.15 31.08
C ASP A 217 24.45 -15.27 30.06
N CYS A 218 23.42 -15.10 29.23
CA CYS A 218 22.91 -16.09 28.29
C CYS A 218 23.03 -15.62 26.84
N ALA A 219 23.31 -16.55 25.92
CA ALA A 219 23.31 -16.26 24.49
C ALA A 219 21.88 -16.10 23.97
N ILE A 220 21.54 -14.95 23.39
CA ILE A 220 20.21 -14.71 22.82
C ILE A 220 20.00 -15.63 21.60
N THR A 221 18.92 -16.40 21.60
CA THR A 221 18.53 -17.28 20.47
C THR A 221 17.42 -16.72 19.60
N GLY A 222 16.76 -15.64 20.02
CA GLY A 222 15.71 -14.99 19.25
C GLY A 222 15.66 -13.49 19.47
N ARG A 223 15.37 -12.74 18.42
CA ARG A 223 15.26 -11.28 18.42
C ARG A 223 14.00 -10.82 17.67
N PRO A 224 13.56 -9.57 17.86
CA PRO A 224 12.41 -9.02 17.15
C PRO A 224 12.55 -9.15 15.64
N CYS A 225 11.52 -9.71 15.01
CA CYS A 225 11.36 -9.80 13.56
C CYS A 225 10.01 -9.23 13.17
N CYS A 226 10.00 -8.28 12.23
CA CYS A 226 8.81 -7.67 11.69
C CYS A 226 8.34 -8.44 10.44
N ILE A 227 7.15 -9.04 10.52
CA ILE A 227 6.62 -9.97 9.51
C ILE A 227 5.23 -9.49 9.04
N GLY A 228 5.00 -9.63 7.74
CA GLY A 228 3.70 -9.43 7.11
C GLY A 228 3.25 -7.96 7.04
N THR A 229 2.11 -7.73 6.39
CA THR A 229 1.67 -6.37 6.00
C THR A 229 1.05 -5.52 7.12
N LYS A 230 0.80 -6.09 8.30
CA LYS A 230 0.29 -5.37 9.49
C LYS A 230 1.40 -4.97 10.48
N GLY A 231 2.67 -5.20 10.14
CA GLY A 231 3.78 -4.92 11.03
C GLY A 231 3.74 -5.79 12.30
N ARG A 232 3.50 -7.09 12.15
CA ARG A 232 3.53 -8.02 13.29
C ARG A 232 4.97 -8.20 13.73
N CYS A 233 5.22 -8.03 15.02
CA CYS A 233 6.50 -8.38 15.61
C CYS A 233 6.45 -9.75 16.30
N GLU A 234 7.45 -10.58 16.06
CA GLU A 234 7.67 -11.84 16.77
C GLU A 234 9.15 -11.99 17.15
N ILE A 235 9.42 -12.43 18.38
CA ILE A 235 10.79 -12.71 18.83
C ILE A 235 11.17 -14.10 18.37
N THR A 236 11.99 -14.18 17.32
CA THR A 236 12.26 -15.42 16.60
C THR A 236 13.72 -15.53 16.16
N SER A 237 14.10 -16.67 15.59
CA SER A 237 15.43 -16.86 15.03
C SER A 237 15.61 -16.09 13.72
N ARG A 238 16.86 -15.83 13.33
CA ARG A 238 17.18 -15.23 12.03
C ARG A 238 16.67 -16.08 10.86
N GLU A 239 16.88 -17.39 10.92
CA GLU A 239 16.47 -18.32 9.85
C GLU A 239 14.96 -18.30 9.62
N TYR A 240 14.15 -18.27 10.69
CA TYR A 240 12.70 -18.14 10.56
C TYR A 240 12.30 -16.77 10.00
N CYS A 241 12.94 -15.69 10.46
CA CYS A 241 12.65 -14.35 9.96
C CYS A 241 12.93 -14.22 8.46
N ASP A 242 14.08 -14.73 8.00
CA ASP A 242 14.48 -14.72 6.60
C ASP A 242 13.53 -15.57 5.74
N PHE A 243 13.11 -16.75 6.24
CA PHE A 243 12.12 -17.60 5.57
C PHE A 243 10.76 -16.89 5.41
N MET A 244 10.32 -16.18 6.44
CA MET A 244 9.08 -15.40 6.43
C MET A 244 9.20 -14.08 5.66
N ARG A 245 10.37 -13.78 5.08
CA ARG A 245 10.70 -12.53 4.39
C ARG A 245 10.47 -11.29 5.26
N GLY A 246 10.72 -11.42 6.56
CA GLY A 246 10.60 -10.34 7.53
C GLY A 246 11.87 -9.49 7.64
N TYR A 247 11.80 -8.46 8.48
CA TYR A 247 12.91 -7.59 8.84
C TYR A 247 13.43 -7.97 10.23
N PHE A 248 14.67 -8.43 10.30
CA PHE A 248 15.30 -8.90 11.55
C PHE A 248 16.10 -7.77 12.22
N HIS A 249 15.80 -7.49 13.50
CA HIS A 249 16.46 -6.43 14.26
C HIS A 249 17.50 -7.03 15.22
N GLU A 250 18.78 -6.87 14.90
CA GLU A 250 19.87 -7.40 15.74
C GLU A 250 20.10 -6.57 16.99
N GLU A 251 19.77 -5.29 16.94
CA GLU A 251 19.99 -4.30 17.99
C GLU A 251 18.92 -4.35 19.09
N ALA A 252 17.72 -4.83 18.76
CA ALA A 252 16.58 -4.86 19.68
C ALA A 252 16.45 -6.19 20.43
N THR A 253 15.82 -6.14 21.61
CA THR A 253 15.48 -7.31 22.44
C THR A 253 13.98 -7.44 22.64
N LEU A 254 13.23 -6.35 22.50
CA LEU A 254 11.78 -6.29 22.63
C LEU A 254 11.13 -5.80 21.34
N CYS A 255 9.94 -6.31 21.04
CA CYS A 255 9.08 -5.89 19.95
C CYS A 255 8.58 -4.45 20.10
N SER A 256 8.43 -3.95 21.33
CA SER A 256 8.10 -2.54 21.59
C SER A 256 9.21 -1.55 21.22
N GLN A 257 10.45 -2.01 21.07
CA GLN A 257 11.60 -1.19 20.66
C GLN A 257 11.68 -0.98 19.15
N VAL A 258 10.94 -1.76 18.36
CA VAL A 258 10.96 -1.71 16.89
C VAL A 258 9.65 -1.18 16.34
N HIS A 259 9.73 -0.44 15.24
CA HIS A 259 8.57 0.14 14.57
C HIS A 259 8.27 -0.62 13.29
N CYS A 260 7.72 -1.84 13.42
CA CYS A 260 7.50 -2.73 12.28
C CYS A 260 6.64 -2.15 11.14
N MET A 261 5.78 -1.17 11.42
CA MET A 261 5.04 -0.48 10.36
C MET A 261 5.94 0.38 9.47
N ASP A 262 7.03 0.92 10.00
CA ASP A 262 8.01 1.70 9.21
C ASP A 262 8.73 0.77 8.22
N ASP A 263 9.14 -0.43 8.66
CA ASP A 263 9.78 -1.43 7.80
C ASP A 263 8.84 -1.98 6.71
N VAL A 264 7.57 -2.21 7.06
CA VAL A 264 6.57 -2.71 6.11
C VAL A 264 6.22 -1.65 5.07
N CYS A 265 6.02 -0.41 5.52
CA CYS A 265 5.62 0.68 4.64
C CYS A 265 6.79 1.15 3.78
N GLY A 266 7.97 1.39 4.36
CA GLY A 266 9.19 1.74 3.63
C GLY A 266 9.08 2.96 2.71
N LEU A 267 10.02 3.02 1.76
CA LEU A 267 10.35 4.13 0.83
C LEU A 267 10.78 5.44 1.52
N LEU A 268 9.96 5.99 2.40
CA LEU A 268 10.25 7.18 3.20
C LEU A 268 9.81 6.92 4.64
N PRO A 269 10.65 7.16 5.65
CA PRO A 269 10.26 6.92 7.04
C PRO A 269 9.10 7.83 7.47
N PHE A 270 8.32 7.39 8.44
CA PHE A 270 7.29 8.23 9.05
C PHE A 270 7.91 9.45 9.77
N LEU A 271 7.24 10.61 9.78
CA LEU A 271 7.70 11.74 10.59
C LEU A 271 7.65 11.43 12.09
N ASN A 272 6.67 10.63 12.50
CA ASN A 272 6.60 10.02 13.83
C ASN A 272 6.44 8.50 13.65
N PRO A 273 7.38 7.67 14.13
CA PRO A 273 7.31 6.21 13.98
C PRO A 273 6.04 5.54 14.56
N GLU A 274 5.29 6.23 15.42
CA GLU A 274 4.01 5.75 15.96
C GLU A 274 2.78 6.16 15.14
N VAL A 275 2.90 7.12 14.23
CA VAL A 275 1.78 7.71 13.49
C VAL A 275 2.03 7.65 11.98
N PRO A 276 1.34 6.76 11.25
CA PRO A 276 1.49 6.68 9.80
C PRO A 276 1.01 7.95 9.08
N ASP A 277 1.82 8.45 8.14
CA ASP A 277 1.62 9.75 7.49
C ASP A 277 2.02 9.79 6.00
N GLN A 278 2.14 8.63 5.33
CA GLN A 278 2.66 8.55 3.96
C GLN A 278 1.63 8.88 2.87
N PHE A 279 1.03 10.07 2.93
CA PHE A 279 0.00 10.55 1.98
C PHE A 279 0.45 10.58 0.53
N TYR A 280 1.75 10.67 0.27
CA TYR A 280 2.31 10.64 -1.08
C TYR A 280 1.94 9.36 -1.85
N ARG A 281 1.59 8.26 -1.15
CA ARG A 281 1.13 7.01 -1.75
C ARG A 281 -0.08 7.19 -2.66
N LEU A 282 -0.97 8.14 -2.38
CA LEU A 282 -2.13 8.42 -3.24
C LEU A 282 -1.73 8.87 -4.65
N TRP A 283 -0.59 9.56 -4.75
CA TRP A 283 -0.04 10.05 -6.01
C TRP A 283 0.99 9.08 -6.60
N LEU A 284 1.91 8.58 -5.78
CA LEU A 284 3.02 7.75 -6.22
C LEU A 284 2.55 6.39 -6.79
N SER A 285 1.54 5.79 -6.18
CA SER A 285 0.99 4.51 -6.64
C SER A 285 0.46 4.55 -8.08
N LEU A 286 0.13 5.73 -8.62
CA LEU A 286 -0.27 5.91 -10.02
C LEU A 286 0.83 5.52 -11.01
N PHE A 287 2.09 5.59 -10.59
CA PHE A 287 3.27 5.31 -11.42
C PHE A 287 3.86 3.92 -11.22
N LEU A 288 3.33 3.15 -10.26
CA LEU A 288 3.75 1.78 -9.99
C LEU A 288 2.92 0.79 -10.79
N HIS A 289 3.52 -0.31 -11.24
CA HIS A 289 2.81 -1.43 -11.87
C HIS A 289 3.35 -2.75 -11.34
N ALA A 290 2.51 -3.78 -11.37
CA ALA A 290 2.93 -5.16 -11.27
C ALA A 290 3.71 -5.54 -12.57
N GLY A 291 4.96 -6.02 -12.47
CA GLY A 291 5.79 -6.37 -13.64
C GLY A 291 6.68 -7.65 -13.56
N GLN A 292 7.26 -8.04 -14.72
CA GLN A 292 8.14 -9.22 -14.93
C GLN A 292 9.53 -8.88 -15.53
N VAL A 293 10.54 -9.68 -15.15
CA VAL A 293 11.80 -10.01 -15.86
C VAL A 293 12.03 -11.53 -15.78
N THR A 294 12.01 -12.26 -16.91
CA THR A 294 12.30 -13.72 -16.93
C THR A 294 13.81 -14.03 -16.88
N PRO A 295 14.23 -15.17 -16.27
CA PRO A 295 15.66 -15.49 -16.09
C PRO A 295 16.42 -15.97 -17.34
N ASP A 296 15.77 -16.25 -18.48
CA ASP A 296 16.46 -16.85 -19.64
C ASP A 296 16.23 -16.10 -20.96
N GLY A 297 17.27 -15.44 -21.46
CA GLY A 297 17.41 -14.99 -22.86
C GLY A 297 17.08 -13.51 -23.17
N PRO A 298 17.64 -12.95 -24.26
CA PRO A 298 17.60 -11.51 -24.51
C PRO A 298 16.23 -11.07 -25.06
N ARG A 299 15.57 -10.19 -24.31
CA ARG A 299 14.42 -9.34 -24.70
C ARG A 299 13.10 -10.04 -25.02
N ARG A 300 12.34 -10.41 -23.98
CA ARG A 300 10.88 -10.19 -23.98
C ARG A 300 10.45 -9.67 -22.60
N VAL A 301 9.92 -8.46 -22.61
CA VAL A 301 9.53 -7.68 -21.42
C VAL A 301 8.06 -7.98 -21.14
N GLY A 302 7.77 -8.76 -20.10
CA GLY A 302 6.43 -9.22 -19.74
C GLY A 302 5.75 -8.32 -18.71
N ILE A 303 5.47 -7.08 -19.07
CA ILE A 303 4.82 -6.11 -18.20
C ILE A 303 3.31 -6.14 -18.49
N LEU A 304 2.52 -7.17 -18.16
CA LEU A 304 1.12 -7.24 -18.66
C LEU A 304 0.31 -6.00 -18.22
N HIS A 305 0.41 -5.62 -16.95
CA HIS A 305 -0.30 -4.47 -16.41
C HIS A 305 0.20 -3.11 -16.98
N CYS A 306 1.51 -2.84 -17.00
CA CYS A 306 2.01 -1.60 -17.63
C CYS A 306 1.92 -1.63 -19.17
N LEU A 307 1.98 -2.78 -19.85
CA LEU A 307 1.76 -2.88 -21.30
C LEU A 307 0.33 -2.45 -21.65
N VAL A 308 -0.68 -2.96 -20.94
CA VAL A 308 -2.07 -2.51 -21.12
C VAL A 308 -2.17 -1.00 -20.88
N SER A 309 -1.50 -0.50 -19.85
CA SER A 309 -1.47 0.93 -19.54
C SER A 309 -0.79 1.76 -20.63
N VAL A 310 0.35 1.32 -21.16
CA VAL A 310 1.11 1.99 -22.23
C VAL A 310 0.32 1.95 -23.54
N CYS A 311 -0.35 0.83 -23.83
CA CYS A 311 -1.27 0.73 -24.97
C CYS A 311 -2.40 1.76 -24.86
N PHE A 312 -3.03 1.89 -23.69
CA PHE A 312 -4.05 2.91 -23.45
C PHE A 312 -3.48 4.33 -23.59
N GLN A 313 -2.30 4.59 -23.02
CA GLN A 313 -1.62 5.88 -23.09
C GLN A 313 -1.30 6.28 -24.54
N MET A 314 -0.69 5.37 -25.30
CA MET A 314 -0.24 5.64 -26.67
C MET A 314 -1.39 5.71 -27.68
N THR A 315 -2.57 5.18 -27.34
CA THR A 315 -3.77 5.23 -28.19
C THR A 315 -4.71 6.36 -27.78
N VAL A 316 -5.27 6.30 -26.57
CA VAL A 316 -6.33 7.21 -26.11
C VAL A 316 -5.74 8.50 -25.52
N LEU A 317 -4.82 8.40 -24.57
CA LEU A 317 -4.28 9.56 -23.86
C LEU A 317 -3.57 10.52 -24.82
N ARG A 318 -2.73 9.96 -25.70
CA ARG A 318 -2.00 10.73 -26.72
C ARG A 318 -2.93 11.54 -27.61
N ASP A 319 -4.04 10.94 -28.05
CA ASP A 319 -4.98 11.59 -28.97
C ASP A 319 -5.79 12.69 -28.26
N LEU A 320 -6.11 12.50 -26.97
CA LEU A 320 -6.71 13.55 -26.14
C LEU A 320 -5.72 14.67 -25.79
N GLU A 321 -4.45 14.35 -25.60
CA GLU A 321 -3.42 15.34 -25.33
C GLU A 321 -3.15 16.23 -26.54
N LYS A 322 -3.11 15.66 -27.74
CA LYS A 322 -3.04 16.43 -28.99
C LYS A 322 -4.21 17.41 -29.14
N LEU A 323 -5.38 17.03 -28.63
CA LEU A 323 -6.60 17.83 -28.69
C LEU A 323 -6.64 18.96 -27.65
N ALA A 324 -6.35 18.63 -26.39
CA ALA A 324 -6.59 19.52 -25.25
C ALA A 324 -5.31 20.15 -24.68
N GLY A 325 -4.13 19.73 -25.13
CA GLY A 325 -2.84 20.15 -24.60
C GLY A 325 -2.41 19.40 -23.34
N TRP A 326 -1.10 19.35 -23.14
CA TRP A 326 -0.46 18.52 -22.10
C TRP A 326 -0.82 18.94 -20.67
N HIS A 327 -0.86 20.24 -20.38
CA HIS A 327 -1.17 20.74 -19.03
C HIS A 327 -2.55 20.30 -18.53
N ARG A 328 -3.58 20.44 -19.37
CA ARG A 328 -4.97 20.13 -19.00
C ARG A 328 -5.17 18.63 -18.82
N ILE A 329 -4.62 17.83 -19.73
CA ILE A 329 -4.68 16.37 -19.61
C ILE A 329 -3.90 15.87 -18.40
N ALA A 330 -2.73 16.45 -18.09
CA ALA A 330 -1.97 16.09 -16.90
C ALA A 330 -2.76 16.35 -15.61
N ILE A 331 -3.42 17.50 -15.49
CA ILE A 331 -4.26 17.83 -14.33
C ILE A 331 -5.42 16.84 -14.20
N ILE A 332 -6.15 16.57 -15.29
CA ILE A 332 -7.28 15.63 -15.26
C ILE A 332 -6.79 14.23 -14.87
N TYR A 333 -5.69 13.77 -15.47
CA TYR A 333 -5.10 12.46 -15.20
C TYR A 333 -4.73 12.30 -13.73
N LEU A 334 -3.91 13.22 -13.20
CA LEU A 334 -3.39 13.11 -11.83
C LEU A 334 -4.50 13.26 -10.79
N LEU A 335 -5.39 14.26 -10.92
CA LEU A 335 -6.43 14.50 -9.92
C LEU A 335 -7.50 13.40 -9.91
N SER A 336 -7.87 12.86 -11.08
CA SER A 336 -8.80 11.72 -11.14
C SER A 336 -8.19 10.45 -10.55
N GLY A 337 -6.90 10.19 -10.80
CA GLY A 337 -6.15 9.11 -10.16
C GLY A 337 -6.08 9.24 -8.63
N ILE A 338 -5.70 10.41 -8.12
CA ILE A 338 -5.62 10.66 -6.67
C ILE A 338 -7.00 10.49 -6.02
N THR A 339 -8.06 11.00 -6.66
CA THR A 339 -9.43 10.84 -6.16
C THR A 339 -9.86 9.37 -6.17
N GLY A 340 -9.46 8.64 -7.23
CA GLY A 340 -9.58 7.19 -7.36
C GLY A 340 -8.97 6.44 -6.17
N ASN A 341 -7.69 6.65 -5.96
CA ASN A 341 -6.91 6.01 -4.90
C ASN A 341 -7.42 6.39 -3.52
N LEU A 342 -7.87 7.62 -3.31
CA LEU A 342 -8.44 8.07 -2.05
C LEU A 342 -9.75 7.35 -1.73
N ALA A 343 -10.68 7.26 -2.69
CA ALA A 343 -11.91 6.51 -2.50
C ALA A 343 -11.63 5.03 -2.22
N SER A 344 -10.71 4.44 -2.98
CA SER A 344 -10.29 3.05 -2.76
C SER A 344 -9.63 2.82 -1.39
N ALA A 345 -8.80 3.75 -0.92
CA ALA A 345 -8.20 3.68 0.41
C ALA A 345 -9.24 3.73 1.54
N ILE A 346 -10.41 4.33 1.29
CA ILE A 346 -11.51 4.38 2.25
C ILE A 346 -12.28 3.06 2.27
N PHE A 347 -12.63 2.53 1.10
CA PHE A 347 -13.51 1.35 1.00
C PHE A 347 -12.76 0.01 1.04
N LEU A 348 -11.47 -0.02 0.67
CA LEU A 348 -10.60 -1.19 0.64
C LEU A 348 -9.25 -0.89 1.34
N PRO A 349 -9.24 -0.70 2.66
CA PRO A 349 -8.06 -0.20 3.37
C PRO A 349 -6.88 -1.18 3.40
N TYR A 350 -7.13 -2.49 3.39
CA TYR A 350 -6.11 -3.53 3.52
C TYR A 350 -5.66 -4.14 2.18
N ARG A 351 -6.09 -3.58 1.04
CA ARG A 351 -5.64 -4.03 -0.28
C ARG A 351 -4.59 -3.07 -0.84
N ALA A 352 -3.40 -3.61 -1.07
CA ALA A 352 -2.33 -2.91 -1.75
C ALA A 352 -2.66 -2.79 -3.24
N GLU A 353 -2.72 -1.57 -3.74
CA GLU A 353 -3.07 -1.32 -5.13
C GLU A 353 -2.09 -0.34 -5.76
N VAL A 354 -1.82 -0.60 -7.04
CA VAL A 354 -0.88 0.16 -7.86
C VAL A 354 -1.47 0.36 -9.25
N GLY A 355 -0.96 1.36 -9.93
CA GLY A 355 -1.25 1.62 -11.32
C GLY A 355 -2.21 2.77 -11.54
N PRO A 356 -2.25 3.28 -12.76
CA PRO A 356 -3.00 4.47 -13.10
C PRO A 356 -4.46 4.20 -13.43
N ALA A 357 -5.02 3.05 -13.05
CA ALA A 357 -6.31 2.60 -13.57
C ALA A 357 -7.43 3.63 -13.29
N GLY A 358 -7.48 4.22 -12.09
CA GLY A 358 -8.39 5.34 -11.78
C GLY A 358 -8.19 6.57 -12.70
N SER A 359 -6.94 6.90 -13.02
CA SER A 359 -6.61 7.99 -13.97
C SER A 359 -7.08 7.65 -15.39
N GLN A 360 -6.93 6.39 -15.83
CA GLN A 360 -7.36 5.93 -17.15
C GLN A 360 -8.88 6.02 -17.30
N PHE A 361 -9.63 5.63 -16.26
CA PHE A 361 -11.08 5.82 -16.22
C PHE A 361 -11.48 7.30 -16.20
N GLY A 362 -10.69 8.17 -15.56
CA GLY A 362 -10.86 9.62 -15.66
C GLY A 362 -10.69 10.15 -17.08
N ILE A 363 -9.72 9.61 -17.83
CA ILE A 363 -9.50 9.94 -19.25
C ILE A 363 -10.61 9.36 -20.15
N LEU A 364 -11.15 8.18 -19.83
CA LEU A 364 -12.34 7.67 -20.51
C LEU A 364 -13.55 8.60 -20.29
N ALA A 365 -13.68 9.21 -19.11
CA ALA A 365 -14.70 10.22 -18.86
C ALA A 365 -14.52 11.48 -19.74
N CYS A 366 -13.27 11.88 -20.06
CA CYS A 366 -13.01 12.94 -21.03
C CYS A 366 -13.66 12.66 -22.39
N LEU A 367 -13.64 11.40 -22.86
CA LEU A 367 -14.24 11.01 -24.14
C LEU A 367 -15.77 11.16 -24.14
N PHE A 368 -16.42 10.95 -22.99
CA PHE A 368 -17.85 11.22 -22.84
C PHE A 368 -18.15 12.71 -22.89
N VAL A 369 -17.35 13.52 -22.20
CA VAL A 369 -17.53 14.97 -22.20
C VAL A 369 -17.29 15.55 -23.60
N GLU A 370 -16.25 15.11 -24.31
CA GLU A 370 -15.98 15.48 -25.70
C GLU A 370 -17.13 15.08 -26.64
N LEU A 371 -17.72 13.89 -26.44
CA LEU A 371 -18.90 13.44 -27.17
C LEU A 371 -20.14 14.32 -26.90
N PHE A 372 -20.41 14.66 -25.65
CA PHE A 372 -21.55 15.50 -25.28
C PHE A 372 -21.39 16.94 -25.79
N GLN A 373 -20.19 17.50 -25.76
CA GLN A 373 -19.92 18.83 -26.30
C GLN A 373 -20.05 18.85 -27.84
N SER A 374 -19.62 17.77 -28.50
CA SER A 374 -19.67 17.65 -29.96
C SER A 374 -20.99 17.07 -30.49
N TRP A 375 -22.00 16.87 -29.63
CA TRP A 375 -23.22 16.12 -29.95
C TRP A 375 -23.98 16.70 -31.14
N GLN A 376 -24.01 18.03 -31.27
CA GLN A 376 -24.70 18.73 -32.36
C GLN A 376 -23.96 18.64 -33.71
N ILE A 377 -22.64 18.40 -33.69
CA ILE A 377 -21.77 18.39 -34.86
C ILE A 377 -21.68 16.97 -35.47
N LEU A 378 -21.87 15.94 -34.64
CA LEU A 378 -21.77 14.53 -35.05
C LEU A 378 -22.99 14.06 -35.86
N ALA A 379 -22.72 13.24 -36.88
CA ALA A 379 -23.79 12.68 -37.73
C ALA A 379 -24.59 11.58 -37.01
N ARG A 380 -23.95 10.77 -36.15
CA ARG A 380 -24.58 9.64 -35.43
C ARG A 380 -24.12 9.59 -33.94
N PRO A 381 -24.51 10.56 -33.10
CA PRO A 381 -24.01 10.67 -31.73
C PRO A 381 -24.42 9.48 -30.83
N TRP A 382 -25.66 8.98 -30.96
CA TRP A 382 -26.14 7.81 -30.19
C TRP A 382 -25.32 6.55 -30.42
N ARG A 383 -24.88 6.27 -31.66
CA ARG A 383 -24.02 5.12 -31.94
C ARG A 383 -22.65 5.27 -31.28
N ALA A 384 -22.11 6.49 -31.24
CA ALA A 384 -20.84 6.75 -30.56
C ALA A 384 -20.99 6.59 -29.03
N PHE A 385 -22.10 7.07 -28.47
CA PHE A 385 -22.43 6.91 -27.05
C PHE A 385 -22.50 5.45 -26.63
N PHE A 386 -23.32 4.63 -27.30
CA PHE A 386 -23.47 3.22 -26.94
C PHE A 386 -22.20 2.41 -27.14
N LYS A 387 -21.36 2.76 -28.12
CA LYS A 387 -20.03 2.14 -28.28
C LYS A 387 -19.13 2.45 -27.09
N LEU A 388 -19.05 3.72 -26.69
CA LEU A 388 -18.21 4.13 -25.56
C LEU A 388 -18.72 3.56 -24.24
N LEU A 389 -20.05 3.54 -24.06
CA LEU A 389 -20.69 2.90 -22.90
C LEU A 389 -20.41 1.40 -22.86
N ALA A 390 -20.49 0.69 -23.99
CA ALA A 390 -20.17 -0.74 -24.05
C ALA A 390 -18.71 -1.01 -23.65
N VAL A 391 -17.77 -0.17 -24.08
CA VAL A 391 -16.35 -0.27 -23.67
C VAL A 391 -16.20 -0.08 -22.17
N VAL A 392 -16.82 0.95 -21.59
CA VAL A 392 -16.72 1.21 -20.14
C VAL A 392 -17.36 0.08 -19.33
N LEU A 393 -18.54 -0.40 -19.72
CA LEU A 393 -19.19 -1.53 -19.05
C LEU A 393 -18.34 -2.80 -19.13
N PHE A 394 -17.74 -3.08 -20.29
CA PHE A 394 -16.82 -4.20 -20.46
C PHE A 394 -15.62 -4.09 -19.51
N LEU A 395 -15.00 -2.91 -19.40
CA LEU A 395 -13.87 -2.70 -18.49
C LEU A 395 -14.27 -2.83 -17.02
N PHE A 396 -15.47 -2.38 -16.63
CA PHE A 396 -16.01 -2.60 -15.29
C PHE A 396 -16.28 -4.07 -14.99
N THR A 397 -16.84 -4.83 -15.94
CA THR A 397 -17.04 -6.26 -15.78
C THR A 397 -15.70 -7.00 -15.63
N PHE A 398 -14.70 -6.64 -16.42
CA PHE A 398 -13.33 -7.15 -16.24
C PHE A 398 -12.75 -6.75 -14.89
N GLY A 399 -13.11 -5.56 -14.38
CA GLY A 399 -12.73 -5.09 -13.06
C GLY A 399 -13.27 -5.90 -11.89
N LEU A 400 -14.13 -6.90 -12.12
CA LEU A 400 -14.56 -7.86 -11.10
C LEU A 400 -13.56 -9.02 -10.90
N LEU A 401 -12.45 -9.03 -11.64
CA LEU A 401 -11.34 -9.95 -11.45
C LEU A 401 -10.49 -9.54 -10.22
N PRO A 402 -9.81 -10.50 -9.56
CA PRO A 402 -8.92 -10.20 -8.46
C PRO A 402 -7.81 -9.22 -8.88
N TRP A 403 -7.29 -8.48 -7.90
CA TRP A 403 -6.28 -7.41 -8.07
C TRP A 403 -6.74 -6.15 -8.83
N ILE A 404 -7.98 -6.10 -9.32
CA ILE A 404 -8.52 -4.90 -9.96
C ILE A 404 -9.44 -4.16 -8.99
N ASP A 405 -9.35 -2.83 -8.98
CA ASP A 405 -10.10 -2.00 -8.05
C ASP A 405 -11.19 -1.17 -8.73
N ASN A 406 -12.44 -1.59 -8.52
CA ASN A 406 -13.60 -0.88 -9.05
C ASN A 406 -13.91 0.42 -8.28
N PHE A 407 -13.50 0.58 -7.03
CA PHE A 407 -13.69 1.86 -6.34
C PHE A 407 -12.85 2.95 -6.97
N ALA A 408 -11.56 2.70 -7.25
CA ALA A 408 -10.73 3.65 -7.99
C ALA A 408 -11.26 3.90 -9.40
N HIS A 409 -11.78 2.87 -10.11
CA HIS A 409 -12.37 3.05 -11.43
C HIS A 409 -13.60 3.96 -11.42
N ILE A 410 -14.57 3.69 -10.53
CA ILE A 410 -15.83 4.45 -10.43
C ILE A 410 -15.53 5.89 -10.03
N SER A 411 -14.77 6.08 -8.95
CA SER A 411 -14.47 7.42 -8.42
C SER A 411 -13.52 8.20 -9.34
N GLY A 412 -12.58 7.52 -10.01
CA GLY A 412 -11.75 8.10 -11.07
C GLY A 412 -12.57 8.55 -12.28
N PHE A 413 -13.55 7.76 -12.71
CA PHE A 413 -14.48 8.14 -13.78
C PHE A 413 -15.34 9.35 -13.39
N ILE A 414 -15.94 9.35 -12.19
CA ILE A 414 -16.80 10.45 -11.70
C ILE A 414 -15.99 11.74 -11.56
N SER A 415 -14.83 11.68 -10.92
CA SER A 415 -13.95 12.84 -10.77
C SER A 415 -13.44 13.35 -12.13
N GLY A 416 -13.03 12.44 -13.02
CA GLY A 416 -12.63 12.76 -14.38
C GLY A 416 -13.74 13.42 -15.19
N LEU A 417 -15.01 13.04 -15.00
CA LEU A 417 -16.16 13.68 -15.64
C LEU A 417 -16.29 15.16 -15.22
N PHE A 418 -16.20 15.44 -13.92
CA PHE A 418 -16.25 16.81 -13.40
C PHE A 418 -15.04 17.65 -13.81
N LEU A 419 -13.84 17.08 -13.73
CA LEU A 419 -12.59 17.74 -14.16
C LEU A 419 -12.61 18.03 -15.67
N SER A 420 -13.14 17.12 -16.49
CA SER A 420 -13.28 17.31 -17.93
C SER A 420 -14.22 18.46 -18.28
N PHE A 421 -15.34 18.60 -17.56
CA PHE A 421 -16.25 19.75 -17.67
C PHE A 421 -15.66 21.07 -17.13
N ALA A 422 -14.45 21.06 -16.58
CA ALA A 422 -13.77 22.28 -16.20
C ALA A 422 -12.62 22.63 -17.13
N PHE A 423 -11.81 21.64 -17.51
CA PHE A 423 -10.52 21.87 -18.16
C PHE A 423 -10.50 21.63 -19.68
N LEU A 424 -11.43 20.86 -20.25
CA LEU A 424 -11.44 20.63 -21.70
C LEU A 424 -11.79 21.92 -22.47
N PRO A 425 -11.19 22.15 -23.66
CA PRO A 425 -11.56 23.27 -24.52
C PRO A 425 -13.00 23.16 -25.00
N TYR A 426 -13.71 24.29 -25.10
CA TYR A 426 -15.11 24.35 -25.54
C TYR A 426 -15.24 25.06 -26.89
N ILE A 427 -16.12 24.53 -27.73
CA ILE A 427 -16.64 25.24 -28.90
C ILE A 427 -17.85 26.07 -28.43
N SER A 428 -17.79 27.40 -28.59
CA SER A 428 -18.83 28.33 -28.14
C SER A 428 -19.68 28.83 -29.32
N PHE A 429 -21.00 28.78 -29.21
CA PHE A 429 -21.92 29.22 -30.28
C PHE A 429 -22.48 30.65 -30.09
N GLY A 430 -21.84 31.48 -29.24
CA GLY A 430 -22.21 32.89 -29.00
C GLY A 430 -21.84 33.42 -27.60
N ARG A 431 -22.10 34.72 -27.31
CA ARG A 431 -21.79 35.34 -25.99
C ARG A 431 -22.58 34.73 -24.83
N PHE A 432 -23.86 34.41 -25.04
CA PHE A 432 -24.69 33.76 -24.02
C PHE A 432 -24.19 32.34 -23.71
N ASP A 433 -23.76 31.61 -24.74
CA ASP A 433 -23.19 30.28 -24.58
C ASP A 433 -21.84 30.34 -23.85
N LEU A 434 -21.01 31.36 -24.11
CA LEU A 434 -19.77 31.61 -23.37
C LEU A 434 -20.02 31.82 -21.87
N TYR A 435 -20.99 32.64 -21.49
CA TYR A 435 -21.34 32.86 -20.08
C TYR A 435 -21.85 31.56 -19.42
N ARG A 436 -22.75 30.84 -20.11
CA ARG A 436 -23.25 29.54 -19.64
C ARG A 436 -22.11 28.55 -19.41
N LYS A 437 -21.12 28.49 -20.31
CA LYS A 437 -19.94 27.63 -20.17
C LYS A 437 -19.04 28.03 -19.01
N ARG A 438 -18.86 29.34 -18.76
CA ARG A 438 -18.12 29.82 -17.59
C ARG A 438 -18.82 29.43 -16.28
N CYS A 439 -20.14 29.63 -16.18
CA CYS A 439 -20.91 29.17 -15.03
C CYS A 439 -20.80 27.65 -14.84
N GLN A 440 -20.89 26.89 -15.94
CA GLN A 440 -20.72 25.44 -15.93
C GLN A 440 -19.36 25.03 -15.35
N ILE A 441 -18.25 25.66 -15.79
CA ILE A 441 -16.89 25.40 -15.29
C ILE A 441 -16.81 25.65 -13.78
N ILE A 442 -17.32 26.79 -13.30
CA ILE A 442 -17.28 27.15 -11.87
C ILE A 442 -18.06 26.13 -11.03
N VAL A 443 -19.27 25.75 -11.48
CA VAL A 443 -20.11 24.78 -10.77
C VAL A 443 -19.43 23.42 -10.70
N PHE A 444 -18.90 22.90 -11.81
CA PHE A 444 -18.26 21.58 -11.82
C PHE A 444 -16.94 21.55 -11.04
N GLN A 445 -16.19 22.66 -11.03
CA GLN A 445 -15.03 22.81 -10.15
C GLN A 445 -15.44 22.81 -8.67
N ALA A 446 -16.48 23.54 -8.29
CA ALA A 446 -16.99 23.56 -6.93
C ALA A 446 -17.48 22.17 -6.48
N VAL A 447 -18.19 21.45 -7.35
CA VAL A 447 -18.63 20.07 -7.09
C VAL A 447 -17.45 19.12 -6.92
N PHE A 448 -16.42 19.21 -7.78
CA PHE A 448 -15.21 18.40 -7.65
C PHE A 448 -14.47 18.67 -6.34
N LEU A 449 -14.30 19.94 -5.97
CA LEU A 449 -13.65 20.30 -4.70
C LEU A 449 -14.48 19.82 -3.49
N GLY A 450 -15.80 19.91 -3.55
CA GLY A 450 -16.69 19.35 -2.53
C GLY A 450 -16.58 17.83 -2.41
N LEU A 451 -16.50 17.12 -3.54
CA LEU A 451 -16.28 15.67 -3.57
C LEU A 451 -14.93 15.31 -2.95
N LEU A 452 -13.84 15.98 -3.35
CA LEU A 452 -12.50 15.72 -2.84
C LEU A 452 -12.43 16.01 -1.33
N ALA A 453 -12.94 17.16 -0.89
CA ALA A 453 -13.00 17.51 0.53
C ALA A 453 -13.84 16.50 1.34
N GLY A 454 -14.98 16.07 0.82
CA GLY A 454 -15.81 15.04 1.44
C GLY A 454 -15.08 13.71 1.61
N LEU A 455 -14.34 13.27 0.58
CA LEU A 455 -13.51 12.06 0.65
C LEU A 455 -12.36 12.19 1.65
N VAL A 456 -11.70 13.36 1.72
CA VAL A 456 -10.65 13.60 2.72
C VAL A 456 -11.22 13.56 4.14
N VAL A 457 -12.37 14.19 4.38
CA VAL A 457 -13.05 14.13 5.69
C VAL A 457 -13.41 12.69 6.04
N LEU A 458 -13.97 11.94 5.09
CA LEU A 458 -14.31 10.53 5.27
C LEU A 458 -13.06 9.69 5.60
N PHE A 459 -11.95 9.93 4.90
CA PHE A 459 -10.70 9.20 5.10
C PHE A 459 -10.15 9.34 6.53
N TYR A 460 -10.11 10.56 7.08
CA TYR A 460 -9.52 10.79 8.40
C TYR A 460 -10.50 10.54 9.55
N PHE A 461 -11.77 10.97 9.43
CA PHE A 461 -12.67 11.03 10.58
C PHE A 461 -13.65 9.87 10.67
N TYR A 462 -13.98 9.22 9.55
CA TYR A 462 -15.05 8.23 9.50
C TYR A 462 -14.57 6.93 8.83
N PRO A 463 -13.93 6.01 9.57
CA PRO A 463 -13.52 4.72 9.02
C PRO A 463 -14.77 3.92 8.60
N VAL A 464 -15.01 3.86 7.29
CA VAL A 464 -16.14 3.13 6.72
C VAL A 464 -15.89 1.64 6.81
N ARG A 465 -16.74 0.92 7.55
CA ARG A 465 -16.76 -0.55 7.54
C ARG A 465 -17.84 -0.99 6.58
N CYS A 466 -17.43 -1.50 5.43
CA CYS A 466 -18.33 -1.90 4.37
C CYS A 466 -18.07 -3.36 3.98
N GLU A 467 -18.81 -4.27 4.59
CA GLU A 467 -18.67 -5.71 4.32
C GLU A 467 -19.04 -6.08 2.87
N TRP A 468 -19.96 -5.31 2.26
CA TRP A 468 -20.40 -5.56 0.89
C TRP A 468 -19.51 -4.90 -0.18
N CYS A 469 -18.63 -3.97 0.21
CA CYS A 469 -17.79 -3.23 -0.73
C CYS A 469 -16.79 -4.17 -1.45
N GLU A 470 -16.33 -5.23 -0.79
CA GLU A 470 -15.45 -6.21 -1.42
C GLU A 470 -16.10 -6.89 -2.62
N PHE A 471 -17.42 -7.15 -2.58
CA PHE A 471 -18.15 -7.78 -3.70
C PHE A 471 -18.32 -6.87 -4.91
N LEU A 472 -18.25 -5.53 -4.73
CA LEU A 472 -18.19 -4.60 -5.86
C LEU A 472 -16.86 -4.73 -6.63
N THR A 473 -15.84 -5.28 -6.00
CA THR A 473 -14.49 -5.36 -6.54
C THR A 473 -14.15 -6.76 -7.01
N CYS A 474 -14.57 -7.79 -6.29
CA CYS A 474 -14.31 -9.18 -6.65
C CYS A 474 -15.52 -10.05 -6.33
N ILE A 475 -16.08 -10.71 -7.34
CA ILE A 475 -17.15 -11.70 -7.16
C ILE A 475 -16.50 -13.06 -6.99
N PRO A 476 -16.75 -13.78 -5.87
CA PRO A 476 -16.17 -15.10 -5.65
C PRO A 476 -16.82 -16.13 -6.58
N PHE A 477 -16.30 -16.26 -7.80
CA PHE A 477 -16.74 -17.31 -8.74
C PHE A 477 -16.33 -18.70 -8.27
N THR A 478 -15.24 -18.79 -7.48
CA THR A 478 -14.81 -19.97 -6.74
C THR A 478 -14.34 -19.55 -5.35
N ASP A 479 -14.36 -20.44 -4.36
CA ASP A 479 -14.00 -20.13 -2.95
C ASP A 479 -12.61 -19.48 -2.81
N LYS A 480 -11.67 -19.81 -3.71
CA LYS A 480 -10.29 -19.29 -3.72
C LYS A 480 -10.07 -18.03 -4.56
N PHE A 481 -11.08 -17.55 -5.31
CA PHE A 481 -10.89 -16.52 -6.34
C PHE A 481 -10.80 -15.09 -5.80
N CYS A 482 -11.51 -14.84 -4.70
CA CYS A 482 -11.53 -13.56 -3.98
C CYS A 482 -11.11 -13.76 -2.52
N GLU A 483 -10.34 -14.82 -2.26
CA GLU A 483 -9.91 -15.19 -0.92
C GLU A 483 -9.23 -13.99 -0.27
N LYS A 484 -9.69 -13.66 0.94
CA LYS A 484 -9.15 -12.53 1.68
C LYS A 484 -7.67 -12.79 1.93
N TYR A 485 -6.92 -11.71 2.13
CA TYR A 485 -5.70 -11.80 2.93
C TYR A 485 -6.17 -12.25 4.33
N GLU A 486 -6.33 -13.56 4.55
CA GLU A 486 -6.69 -14.08 5.86
C GLU A 486 -5.52 -13.85 6.78
N LEU A 487 -5.75 -12.86 7.64
CA LEU A 487 -4.80 -12.21 8.53
C LEU A 487 -4.34 -13.09 9.69
N ASP A 488 -4.86 -14.31 9.81
CA ASP A 488 -4.56 -15.28 10.87
C ASP A 488 -4.27 -16.70 10.34
N ALA A 489 -4.21 -16.93 9.01
CA ALA A 489 -4.01 -18.27 8.43
C ALA A 489 -2.61 -18.88 8.68
N GLN A 490 -1.73 -18.16 9.38
CA GLN A 490 -0.41 -18.65 9.79
C GLN A 490 -0.39 -19.27 11.19
N LEU A 491 -1.54 -19.46 11.86
CA LEU A 491 -1.58 -19.99 13.24
C LEU A 491 -2.65 -21.04 13.55
N HIS A 492 -3.12 -21.79 12.54
CA HIS A 492 -3.74 -23.09 12.76
C HIS A 492 -3.09 -24.18 11.91
#